data_AF-A0A8B9F251-F1
#
_entry.id   AF-A0A8B9F251-F1
#
_cell.length_a   1.000
_cell.length_b   1.000
_cell.length_c   1.000
_cell.angle_alpha   90.00
_cell.angle_beta   90.00
_cell.angle_gamma   90.00
#
_symmetry.space_group_name_H-M   'P 1'
#
loop_
_entity.id
_entity.type
_entity.pdbx_description
1 polymer ?
#
loop_
_entity_poly.entity_id
_entity_poly.type
_entity_poly.pdbx_seq_one_letter_code
_entity_poly.pdbx_strand_id
1 'polypeptide(L)'
;MLTGSPPFTAENRKKTIDKILKGKLVLPPYLTPDARDLLKKFLKRNPNQRVGGGPGDAADVQKQPFFRHINWDDLLARRLDPPFKPCLQSEEDVSQFDTRFTHQTPVDSPDDAAISESANQAFLGFTYVAPSVLESIKEGFSFQPKVRSPRRLNSSPRTPVSPVKFSPFDAFKPGATGEPMELGPTLPPPPEGTAPLPIKPSGGTKKQKGGRGRGRV
;
A
#
# COMPACT_ATOMS: atom_id res chain seq x y z
N MET A 1 -5.48 12.77 17.83
CA MET A 1 -4.30 12.90 18.71
C MET A 1 -4.58 13.90 19.83
N LEU A 2 -4.50 15.22 19.61
CA LEU A 2 -4.65 16.22 20.68
C LEU A 2 -6.05 16.34 21.31
N THR A 3 -7.11 16.03 20.56
CA THR A 3 -8.51 16.22 20.98
C THR A 3 -9.29 14.92 21.14
N GLY A 4 -8.69 13.77 20.81
CA GLY A 4 -9.36 12.46 20.77
C GLY A 4 -10.39 12.27 19.64
N SER A 5 -11.00 13.35 19.14
CA SER A 5 -12.09 13.29 18.15
C SER A 5 -11.74 14.05 16.85
N PRO A 6 -12.38 13.69 15.71
CA PRO A 6 -12.21 14.43 14.46
C PRO A 6 -12.67 15.90 14.58
N PRO A 7 -12.01 16.85 13.88
CA PRO A 7 -12.33 18.29 13.99
C PRO A 7 -13.68 18.67 13.34
N PHE A 8 -14.18 17.85 12.41
CA PHE A 8 -15.48 18.03 11.76
C PHE A 8 -16.28 16.74 11.87
N THR A 9 -17.36 16.78 12.65
CA THR A 9 -18.30 15.67 12.80
C THR A 9 -19.73 16.17 12.60
N ALA A 10 -20.57 15.36 11.96
CA ALA A 10 -22.00 15.61 11.83
C ALA A 10 -22.73 14.27 11.72
N GLU A 11 -24.06 14.30 11.85
CA GLU A 11 -24.91 13.11 11.77
C GLU A 11 -24.81 12.39 10.42
N ASN A 12 -24.70 13.14 9.32
CA ASN A 12 -24.74 12.61 7.96
C ASN A 12 -23.50 13.01 7.16
N ARG A 13 -23.05 12.14 6.24
CA ARG A 13 -21.90 12.39 5.35
C ARG A 13 -21.99 13.75 4.65
N LYS A 14 -23.16 14.10 4.11
CA LYS A 14 -23.40 15.39 3.43
C LYS A 14 -23.15 16.57 4.38
N LYS A 15 -23.72 16.52 5.60
CA LYS A 15 -23.51 17.55 6.64
C LYS A 15 -22.04 17.64 7.06
N THR A 16 -21.32 16.51 7.12
CA THR A 16 -19.87 16.49 7.43
C THR A 16 -19.07 17.18 6.34
N ILE A 17 -19.35 16.90 5.07
CA ILE A 17 -18.73 17.59 3.93
C ILE A 17 -19.02 19.09 4.00
N ASP A 18 -20.27 19.48 4.24
CA ASP A 18 -20.63 20.90 4.38
C ASP A 18 -19.87 21.58 5.53
N LYS A 19 -19.66 20.88 6.66
CA LYS A 19 -18.83 21.37 7.78
C LYS A 19 -17.36 21.51 7.40
N ILE A 20 -16.79 20.57 6.64
CA ILE A 20 -15.41 20.69 6.14
C ILE A 20 -15.30 21.92 5.23
N LEU A 21 -16.24 22.08 4.29
CA LEU A 21 -16.22 23.16 3.32
C LEU A 21 -16.48 24.54 3.93
N LYS A 22 -17.40 24.67 4.90
CA LYS A 22 -17.89 25.97 5.38
C LYS A 22 -17.83 26.16 6.90
N GLY A 23 -17.75 25.09 7.68
CA GLY A 23 -17.80 25.12 9.14
C GLY A 23 -16.64 25.89 9.77
N LYS A 24 -16.91 26.60 10.87
CA LYS A 24 -15.84 27.22 11.67
C LYS A 24 -15.10 26.14 12.45
N LEU A 25 -13.77 26.20 12.45
CA LEU A 25 -12.94 25.30 13.26
C LEU A 25 -13.07 25.72 14.73
N VAL A 26 -13.62 24.84 15.56
CA VAL A 26 -13.72 25.03 17.01
C VAL A 26 -12.63 24.21 17.67
N LEU A 27 -11.73 24.89 18.39
CA LEU A 27 -10.62 24.28 19.10
C LEU A 27 -10.88 24.36 20.62
N PRO A 28 -10.77 23.25 21.36
CA PRO A 28 -10.94 23.26 22.81
C PRO A 28 -9.95 24.18 23.54
N PRO A 29 -10.34 24.74 24.70
CA PRO A 29 -9.50 25.70 25.44
C PRO A 29 -8.27 25.07 26.09
N TYR A 30 -8.28 23.75 26.35
CA TYR A 30 -7.16 23.02 26.96
C TYR A 30 -5.94 22.88 26.04
N LEU A 31 -6.06 23.22 24.75
CA LEU A 31 -4.94 23.16 23.82
C LEU A 31 -3.96 24.30 24.07
N THR A 32 -2.66 24.01 23.99
CA THR A 32 -1.63 25.05 24.08
C THR A 32 -1.78 26.08 22.96
N PRO A 33 -1.36 27.34 23.15
CA PRO A 33 -1.42 28.37 22.11
C PRO A 33 -0.74 27.94 20.80
N ASP A 34 0.45 27.34 20.92
CA ASP A 34 1.26 26.86 19.79
C ASP A 34 0.53 25.75 19.01
N ALA A 35 -0.10 24.80 19.72
CA ALA A 35 -0.89 23.74 19.09
C ALA A 35 -2.12 24.30 18.37
N ARG A 36 -2.82 25.28 18.98
CA ARG A 36 -3.99 25.92 18.36
C ARG A 36 -3.63 26.67 17.09
N ASP A 37 -2.51 27.39 17.10
CA ASP A 37 -2.01 28.11 15.94
C ASP A 37 -1.63 27.15 14.81
N LEU A 38 -0.87 26.10 15.12
CA LEU A 38 -0.50 25.07 14.15
C LEU A 38 -1.73 24.41 13.50
N LEU A 39 -2.73 24.00 14.29
CA LEU A 39 -3.96 23.40 13.79
C LEU A 39 -4.72 24.34 12.85
N LYS A 40 -4.78 25.64 13.17
CA LYS A 40 -5.40 26.65 12.29
C LYS A 40 -4.67 26.79 10.96
N LYS A 41 -3.33 26.71 10.96
CA LYS A 41 -2.50 26.79 9.75
C LYS A 41 -2.63 25.53 8.87
N PHE A 42 -2.68 24.35 9.46
CA PHE A 42 -2.89 23.10 8.72
C PHE A 42 -4.30 22.96 8.16
N LEU A 43 -5.32 23.36 8.92
CA LEU A 43 -6.72 23.25 8.52
C LEU A 43 -7.21 24.47 7.72
N LYS A 44 -6.29 25.19 7.07
CA LYS A 44 -6.64 26.21 6.07
C LYS A 44 -7.30 25.55 4.86
N ARG A 45 -8.43 26.14 4.45
CA ARG A 45 -9.24 25.70 3.31
C ARG A 45 -8.50 25.83 1.99
N ASN A 46 -7.90 27.01 1.77
CA ASN A 46 -7.09 27.26 0.61
C ASN A 46 -5.76 26.50 0.75
N PRO A 47 -5.44 25.54 -0.13
CA PRO A 47 -4.18 24.80 -0.09
C PRO A 47 -2.95 25.70 -0.18
N ASN A 48 -3.02 26.79 -0.96
CA ASN A 48 -1.89 27.71 -1.16
C ASN A 48 -1.55 28.52 0.09
N GLN A 49 -2.50 28.66 1.02
CA GLN A 49 -2.30 29.33 2.32
C GLN A 49 -2.07 28.33 3.46
N ARG A 50 -2.09 27.02 3.15
CA ARG A 50 -1.85 25.97 4.13
C ARG A 50 -0.35 25.86 4.35
N VAL A 51 0.06 25.77 5.62
CA VAL A 51 1.47 25.50 5.93
C VAL A 51 1.88 24.18 5.29
N GLY A 52 3.04 24.16 4.62
CA GLY A 52 3.51 23.04 3.81
C GLY A 52 2.87 22.92 2.41
N GLY A 53 1.96 23.81 2.02
CA GLY A 53 1.44 23.87 0.64
C GLY A 53 2.24 24.78 -0.30
N GLY A 54 3.22 25.52 0.24
CA GLY A 54 4.09 26.43 -0.51
C GLY A 54 5.42 25.77 -0.93
N PRO A 55 6.34 26.53 -1.55
CA PRO A 55 7.63 26.01 -2.01
C PRO A 55 8.55 25.53 -0.87
N GLY A 56 8.32 26.00 0.37
CA GLY A 56 9.04 25.56 1.55
C GLY A 56 8.60 24.20 2.09
N ASP A 57 7.45 23.67 1.66
CA ASP A 57 6.92 22.35 2.00
C ASP A 57 7.15 21.95 3.48
N ALA A 58 7.87 20.85 3.75
CA ALA A 58 8.17 20.38 5.08
C ALA A 58 8.95 21.40 5.94
N ALA A 59 9.83 22.22 5.35
CA ALA A 59 10.64 23.18 6.12
C ALA A 59 9.76 24.25 6.81
N ASP A 60 8.65 24.65 6.19
CA ASP A 60 7.71 25.61 6.77
C ASP A 60 6.92 25.00 7.93
N VAL A 61 6.71 23.68 7.89
CA VAL A 61 6.09 22.90 8.97
C VAL A 61 7.06 22.74 10.14
N GLN A 62 8.31 22.38 9.85
CA GLN A 62 9.35 22.15 10.86
C GLN A 62 9.68 23.41 11.68
N LYS A 63 9.58 24.60 11.06
CA LYS A 63 9.81 25.90 11.70
C LYS A 63 8.68 26.34 12.66
N GLN A 64 7.57 25.62 12.75
CA GLN A 64 6.45 26.05 13.59
C GLN A 64 6.81 25.97 15.09
N PRO A 65 6.37 26.95 15.92
CA PRO A 65 6.70 26.98 17.35
C PRO A 65 6.33 25.72 18.13
N PHE A 66 5.31 24.99 17.68
CA PHE A 66 4.91 23.71 18.25
C PHE A 66 6.03 22.67 18.24
N PHE A 67 6.93 22.70 17.25
CA PHE A 67 8.04 21.76 17.11
C PHE A 67 9.39 22.33 17.60
N ARG A 68 9.40 23.47 18.31
CA ARG A 68 10.64 24.15 18.73
C ARG A 68 11.60 23.31 19.58
N HIS A 69 11.08 22.25 20.22
CA HIS A 69 11.86 21.35 21.07
C HIS A 69 12.36 20.10 20.34
N ILE A 70 12.07 19.97 19.04
CA ILE A 70 12.46 18.82 18.23
C ILE A 70 13.72 19.18 17.44
N ASN A 71 14.80 18.42 17.67
CA ASN A 71 15.92 18.37 16.74
C ASN A 71 15.61 17.34 15.64
N TRP A 72 15.44 17.83 14.40
CA TRP A 72 15.06 16.99 13.25
C TRP A 72 16.16 16.01 12.84
N ASP A 73 17.44 16.37 13.01
CA ASP A 73 18.56 15.48 12.69
C ASP A 73 18.62 14.31 13.68
N ASP A 74 18.41 14.58 14.97
CA ASP A 74 18.34 13.54 16.01
C ASP A 74 17.11 12.65 15.84
N LEU A 75 15.97 13.24 15.44
CA LEU A 75 14.75 12.49 15.17
C LEU A 75 14.95 11.52 13.99
N LEU A 76 15.53 12.00 12.88
CA LEU A 76 15.79 11.18 11.69
C LEU A 76 16.81 10.08 11.98
N ALA A 77 17.85 10.39 12.77
CA ALA A 77 18.84 9.42 13.24
C ALA A 77 18.31 8.48 14.35
N ARG A 78 17.03 8.59 14.73
CA ARG A 78 16.39 7.80 15.79
C ARG A 78 17.10 7.89 17.14
N ARG A 79 17.74 9.04 17.43
CA ARG A 79 18.45 9.32 18.70
C ARG A 79 17.52 9.85 19.79
N LEU A 80 16.34 10.34 19.43
CA LEU A 80 15.34 10.80 20.40
C LEU A 80 14.58 9.61 21.00
N ASP A 81 14.48 9.56 22.31
CA ASP A 81 13.68 8.56 23.00
C ASP A 81 12.18 8.79 22.72
N PRO A 82 11.44 7.77 22.23
CA PRO A 82 10.02 7.90 22.01
C PRO A 82 9.28 8.02 23.36
N PRO A 83 8.27 8.91 23.46
CA PRO A 83 7.54 9.14 24.71
C PRO A 83 6.68 7.94 25.13
N PHE A 84 6.38 7.04 24.20
CA PHE A 84 5.66 5.80 24.46
C PHE A 84 6.44 4.64 23.84
N LYS A 85 6.83 3.67 24.68
CA LYS A 85 7.46 2.41 24.27
C LYS A 85 6.46 1.29 24.60
N PRO A 86 5.87 0.60 23.60
CA PRO A 86 4.96 -0.50 23.88
C PRO A 86 5.71 -1.65 24.55
N CYS A 87 5.08 -2.29 25.53
CA CYS A 87 5.64 -3.47 26.18
C CYS A 87 5.39 -4.69 25.29
N LEU A 88 6.47 -5.34 24.86
CA LEU A 88 6.42 -6.59 24.09
C LEU A 88 6.97 -7.72 24.94
N GLN A 89 6.31 -8.88 24.91
CA GLN A 89 6.74 -10.07 25.65
C GLN A 89 7.75 -10.92 24.86
N SER A 90 7.65 -10.92 23.53
CA SER A 90 8.49 -11.70 22.63
C SER A 90 8.51 -11.10 21.22
N GLU A 91 9.36 -11.63 20.33
CA GLU A 91 9.41 -11.23 18.92
C GLU A 91 8.13 -11.60 18.14
N GLU A 92 7.37 -12.58 18.64
CA GLU A 92 6.12 -13.05 18.04
C GLU A 92 4.88 -12.49 18.77
N ASP A 93 5.05 -11.52 19.66
CA ASP A 93 3.96 -10.94 20.45
C ASP A 93 2.98 -10.15 19.57
N VAL A 94 1.71 -10.57 19.60
CA VAL A 94 0.60 -9.95 18.86
C VAL A 94 -0.39 -9.19 19.77
N SER A 95 -0.03 -8.93 21.02
CA SER A 95 -0.90 -8.30 22.03
C SER A 95 -1.37 -6.89 21.70
N GLN A 96 -0.64 -6.16 20.85
CA GLN A 96 -1.00 -4.81 20.38
C GLN A 96 -1.96 -4.81 19.18
N PHE A 97 -2.35 -5.98 18.68
CA PHE A 97 -3.30 -6.14 17.58
C PHE A 97 -4.70 -6.52 18.10
N ASP A 98 -5.72 -6.23 17.30
CA ASP A 98 -7.10 -6.60 17.62
C ASP A 98 -7.27 -8.13 17.56
N THR A 99 -7.79 -8.70 18.63
CA THR A 99 -7.98 -10.15 18.81
C THR A 99 -8.87 -10.78 17.75
N ARG A 100 -9.76 -9.99 17.13
CA ARG A 100 -10.59 -10.45 16.01
C ARG A 100 -9.77 -10.91 14.82
N PHE A 101 -8.55 -10.41 14.64
CA PHE A 101 -7.65 -10.84 13.57
C PHE A 101 -6.66 -11.91 14.04
N THR A 102 -6.11 -11.78 15.26
CA THR A 102 -5.12 -12.74 15.77
C THR A 102 -5.73 -14.11 16.09
N HIS A 103 -7.04 -14.19 16.31
CA HIS A 103 -7.77 -15.46 16.45
C HIS A 103 -8.09 -16.13 15.10
N GLN A 104 -7.90 -15.46 13.97
CA GLN A 104 -8.13 -16.06 12.66
C GLN A 104 -6.93 -16.91 12.27
N THR A 105 -7.21 -18.08 11.68
CA THR A 105 -6.14 -18.91 11.13
C THR A 105 -5.48 -18.16 9.96
N PRO A 106 -4.14 -18.01 9.93
CA PRO A 106 -3.44 -17.33 8.85
C PRO A 106 -3.39 -18.23 7.61
N VAL A 107 -4.50 -18.26 6.87
CA VAL A 107 -4.67 -19.00 5.62
C VAL A 107 -5.09 -18.05 4.51
N ASP A 108 -4.53 -18.26 3.32
CA ASP A 108 -4.98 -17.56 2.13
C ASP A 108 -6.41 -18.02 1.80
N SER A 109 -7.27 -17.06 1.44
CA SER A 109 -8.60 -17.37 0.96
C SER A 109 -8.50 -18.18 -0.34
N PRO A 110 -9.20 -19.31 -0.47
CA PRO A 110 -9.26 -20.03 -1.74
C PRO A 110 -9.80 -19.11 -2.84
N ASP A 111 -9.15 -19.13 -3.99
CA ASP A 111 -9.63 -18.49 -5.21
C ASP A 111 -9.54 -19.51 -6.34
N ASP A 112 -10.68 -19.79 -6.98
CA ASP A 112 -10.79 -20.72 -8.10
C ASP A 112 -10.62 -19.98 -9.45
N ALA A 113 -10.45 -18.66 -9.44
CA ALA A 113 -10.33 -17.85 -10.65
C ALA A 113 -8.92 -17.94 -11.25
N ALA A 114 -8.77 -18.72 -12.32
CA ALA A 114 -7.63 -18.58 -13.21
C ALA A 114 -7.74 -17.25 -13.96
N ILE A 115 -6.87 -16.29 -13.63
CA ILE A 115 -6.77 -15.03 -14.37
C ILE A 115 -6.22 -15.29 -15.79
N SER A 116 -6.74 -14.59 -16.80
CA SER A 116 -6.27 -14.73 -18.18
C SER A 116 -4.82 -14.25 -18.33
N GLU A 117 -4.11 -14.77 -19.33
CA GLU A 117 -2.73 -14.34 -19.62
C GLU A 117 -2.65 -12.82 -19.92
N SER A 118 -3.67 -12.26 -20.56
CA SER A 118 -3.81 -10.82 -20.74
C SER A 118 -3.95 -10.03 -19.44
N ALA A 119 -4.56 -10.61 -18.40
CA ALA A 119 -4.62 -10.00 -17.08
C ALA A 119 -3.28 -10.12 -16.34
N ASN A 120 -2.53 -11.22 -16.54
CA ASN A 120 -1.18 -11.39 -15.99
C ASN A 120 -0.20 -10.33 -16.49
N GLN A 121 -0.37 -9.86 -17.74
CA GLN A 121 0.46 -8.79 -18.29
C GLN A 121 0.37 -7.48 -17.49
N ALA A 122 -0.73 -7.24 -16.77
CA ALA A 122 -0.87 -6.06 -15.91
C ALA A 122 0.09 -6.07 -14.69
N PHE A 123 0.68 -7.24 -14.37
CA PHE A 123 1.59 -7.42 -13.23
C PHE A 123 3.07 -7.53 -13.64
N LEU A 124 3.41 -7.28 -14.91
CA LEU A 124 4.80 -7.23 -15.33
C LEU A 124 5.54 -6.11 -14.57
N GLY A 125 6.69 -6.45 -13.98
CA GLY A 125 7.47 -5.54 -13.14
C GLY A 125 6.97 -5.42 -11.68
N PHE A 126 6.00 -6.24 -11.26
CA PHE A 126 5.51 -6.23 -9.87
C PHE A 126 6.54 -6.74 -8.86
N THR A 127 7.31 -7.77 -9.23
CA THR A 127 8.29 -8.40 -8.33
C THR A 127 9.45 -7.45 -8.05
N TYR A 128 9.66 -7.16 -6.76
CA TYR A 128 10.76 -6.34 -6.27
C TYR A 128 11.46 -7.03 -5.10
N VAL A 129 12.79 -7.03 -5.10
CA VAL A 129 13.62 -7.44 -3.97
C VAL A 129 14.49 -6.27 -3.57
N ALA A 130 14.39 -5.85 -2.31
CA ALA A 130 15.18 -4.72 -1.82
C ALA A 130 16.68 -5.05 -1.86
N PRO A 131 17.55 -4.13 -2.32
CA PRO A 131 18.99 -4.37 -2.35
C PRO A 131 19.59 -4.79 -1.01
N SER A 132 19.09 -4.23 0.10
CA SER A 132 19.52 -4.61 1.46
C SER A 132 19.23 -6.06 1.83
N VAL A 133 18.18 -6.65 1.24
CA VAL A 133 17.87 -8.07 1.42
C VAL A 133 18.83 -8.92 0.58
N LEU A 134 19.16 -8.49 -0.64
CA LEU A 134 20.14 -9.18 -1.48
C LEU A 134 21.54 -9.17 -0.86
N GLU A 135 21.92 -8.05 -0.25
CA GLU A 135 23.21 -7.90 0.43
C GLU A 135 23.31 -8.82 1.66
N SER A 136 22.27 -8.86 2.50
CA SER A 136 22.26 -9.77 3.66
C SER A 136 22.26 -11.26 3.29
N ILE A 137 21.67 -11.63 2.15
CA ILE A 137 21.76 -13.00 1.60
C ILE A 137 23.19 -13.30 1.11
N LYS A 138 23.87 -12.32 0.51
CA LYS A 138 25.24 -12.46 -0.02
C LYS A 138 26.31 -12.52 1.07
N GLU A 139 26.07 -11.86 2.21
CA GLU A 139 26.98 -11.84 3.37
C GLU A 139 26.95 -13.12 4.24
N GLY A 140 26.22 -14.16 3.82
CA GLY A 140 26.39 -15.50 4.38
C GLY A 140 25.73 -15.72 5.74
N PHE A 141 24.69 -14.95 6.09
CA PHE A 141 23.76 -15.41 7.11
C PHE A 141 23.06 -16.68 6.59
N SER A 142 23.26 -17.81 7.26
CA SER A 142 22.49 -19.03 7.01
C SER A 142 21.05 -18.82 7.48
N PHE A 143 20.28 -18.02 6.73
CA PHE A 143 18.85 -18.13 6.76
C PHE A 143 18.54 -19.49 6.13
N GLN A 144 18.51 -20.53 6.95
CA GLN A 144 17.85 -21.78 6.58
C GLN A 144 16.39 -21.38 6.40
N PRO A 145 15.87 -21.27 5.16
CA PRO A 145 14.44 -21.20 5.02
C PRO A 145 13.99 -22.54 5.59
N LYS A 146 13.37 -22.56 6.78
CA LYS A 146 12.56 -23.71 7.15
C LYS A 146 11.51 -23.76 6.06
N VAL A 147 11.79 -24.58 5.04
CA VAL A 147 10.86 -24.95 4.01
C VAL A 147 9.66 -25.42 4.80
N ARG A 148 8.58 -24.64 4.77
CA ARG A 148 7.36 -24.99 5.49
C ARG A 148 7.07 -26.43 5.11
N SER A 149 6.93 -27.30 6.11
CA SER A 149 6.71 -28.73 5.89
C SER A 149 5.68 -28.90 4.77
N PRO A 150 5.93 -29.72 3.73
CA PRO A 150 4.92 -30.01 2.74
C PRO A 150 3.64 -30.38 3.47
N ARG A 151 2.59 -29.57 3.28
CA ARG A 151 1.29 -29.74 3.95
C ARG A 151 0.86 -31.18 3.70
N ARG A 152 0.88 -32.03 4.73
CA ARG A 152 0.41 -33.41 4.60
C ARG A 152 -1.02 -33.35 4.09
N LEU A 153 -1.25 -33.88 2.88
CA LEU A 153 -2.57 -34.21 2.38
C LEU A 153 -3.14 -35.29 3.31
N ASN A 154 -3.83 -34.87 4.36
CA ASN A 154 -4.60 -35.78 5.18
C ASN A 154 -5.81 -36.20 4.34
N SER A 155 -5.73 -37.40 3.77
CA SER A 155 -6.83 -38.12 3.16
C SER A 155 -7.93 -38.33 4.20
N SER A 156 -8.99 -37.50 4.16
CA SER A 156 -10.25 -37.84 4.81
C SER A 156 -11.05 -38.76 3.88
N PRO A 157 -11.55 -39.91 4.37
CA PRO A 157 -12.04 -40.99 3.52
C PRO A 157 -13.50 -40.76 3.16
N ARG A 158 -13.83 -39.87 2.22
CA ARG A 158 -15.22 -39.72 1.74
C ARG A 158 -15.38 -38.95 0.43
N THR A 159 -14.60 -39.26 -0.60
CA THR A 159 -14.96 -38.95 -2.00
C THR A 159 -14.35 -40.00 -2.94
N PRO A 160 -15.12 -40.64 -3.83
CA PRO A 160 -14.53 -41.45 -4.89
C PRO A 160 -13.99 -40.51 -5.96
N VAL A 161 -12.66 -40.43 -6.08
CA VAL A 161 -11.99 -39.71 -7.16
C VAL A 161 -11.77 -40.69 -8.30
N SER A 162 -12.40 -40.41 -9.45
CA SER A 162 -12.16 -41.11 -10.71
C SER A 162 -10.70 -40.91 -11.17
N PRO A 163 -9.98 -41.94 -11.63
CA PRO A 163 -8.59 -41.78 -12.03
C PRO A 163 -8.52 -41.09 -13.41
N VAL A 164 -8.03 -39.86 -13.43
CA VAL A 164 -7.55 -39.22 -14.67
C VAL A 164 -6.18 -39.81 -14.99
N LYS A 165 -6.09 -40.53 -16.12
CA LYS A 165 -4.82 -41.04 -16.67
C LYS A 165 -3.93 -39.87 -17.07
N PHE A 166 -2.80 -39.72 -16.39
CA PHE A 166 -1.69 -38.88 -16.83
C PHE A 166 -0.82 -39.69 -17.80
N SER A 167 -0.62 -39.18 -19.00
CA SER A 167 0.42 -39.67 -19.91
C SER A 167 1.78 -39.19 -19.39
N PRO A 168 2.82 -40.04 -19.31
CA PRO A 168 4.15 -39.60 -18.91
C PRO A 168 4.75 -38.72 -20.00
N PHE A 169 5.17 -37.52 -19.62
CA PHE A 169 6.04 -36.68 -20.42
C PHE A 169 7.43 -37.33 -20.48
N ASP A 170 8.02 -37.41 -21.67
CA ASP A 170 9.34 -37.98 -21.88
C ASP A 170 10.42 -37.25 -21.08
N ALA A 171 11.27 -38.05 -20.44
CA ALA A 171 12.40 -37.59 -19.64
C ALA A 171 13.50 -37.00 -20.54
N PHE A 172 13.87 -35.74 -20.27
CA PHE A 172 15.10 -35.15 -20.81
C PHE A 172 16.32 -35.90 -20.25
N LYS A 173 17.10 -36.49 -21.16
CA LYS A 173 18.34 -37.23 -20.89
C LYS A 173 19.54 -36.28 -20.98
N PRO A 174 20.49 -36.26 -20.03
CA PRO A 174 21.67 -35.41 -20.12
C PRO A 174 22.84 -36.09 -20.85
N GLY A 175 23.46 -35.34 -21.75
CA GLY A 175 24.89 -35.40 -22.08
C GLY A 175 25.35 -36.32 -23.21
N ALA A 176 25.90 -35.74 -24.28
CA ALA A 176 27.34 -35.83 -24.62
C ALA A 176 27.65 -35.18 -25.99
N THR A 177 28.92 -34.80 -26.13
CA THR A 177 29.66 -34.34 -27.33
C THR A 177 29.52 -32.88 -27.72
N GLY A 178 30.67 -32.19 -27.75
CA GLY A 178 30.79 -30.75 -27.96
C GLY A 178 31.19 -30.39 -29.38
N GLU A 179 31.30 -29.08 -29.57
CA GLU A 179 32.17 -28.33 -30.49
C GLU A 179 32.00 -26.83 -30.09
N PRO A 180 33.07 -26.00 -30.07
CA PRO A 180 33.02 -24.59 -29.66
C PRO A 180 32.82 -23.63 -30.85
N MET A 181 32.64 -22.33 -30.53
CA MET A 181 32.48 -21.14 -31.41
C MET A 181 31.01 -20.81 -31.76
N GLU A 182 30.50 -19.57 -31.70
CA GLU A 182 31.10 -18.24 -31.86
C GLU A 182 30.23 -17.15 -31.18
N LEU A 183 30.85 -16.00 -30.85
CA LEU A 183 30.22 -14.81 -30.28
C LEU A 183 29.45 -14.00 -31.35
N GLY A 184 28.13 -13.85 -31.18
CA GLY A 184 27.29 -12.91 -31.92
C GLY A 184 26.81 -11.74 -31.04
N PRO A 185 26.50 -10.56 -31.62
CA PRO A 185 26.68 -9.27 -30.94
C PRO A 185 25.60 -8.92 -29.92
N THR A 186 26.06 -8.24 -28.87
CA THR A 186 25.31 -7.59 -27.79
C THR A 186 24.30 -6.57 -28.34
N LEU A 187 23.01 -6.76 -28.05
CA LEU A 187 21.98 -5.73 -28.27
C LEU A 187 22.09 -4.63 -27.18
N PRO A 188 21.95 -3.34 -27.54
CA PRO A 188 22.06 -2.24 -26.58
C PRO A 188 20.85 -2.16 -25.64
N PRO A 189 21.02 -1.60 -24.43
CA PRO A 189 19.92 -1.41 -23.48
C PRO A 189 18.90 -0.38 -23.99
N PRO A 190 17.59 -0.53 -23.67
CA PRO A 190 16.59 0.47 -24.02
C PRO A 190 16.76 1.75 -23.17
N PRO A 191 16.50 2.94 -23.74
CA PRO A 191 16.71 4.20 -23.05
C PRO A 191 15.75 4.42 -21.88
N GLU A 192 16.29 4.95 -20.79
CA GLU A 192 15.54 5.47 -19.64
C GLU A 192 14.54 6.55 -20.07
N GLY A 193 13.35 6.52 -19.45
CA GLY A 193 12.42 7.65 -19.48
C GLY A 193 11.27 7.51 -20.46
N THR A 194 10.28 6.67 -20.12
CA THR A 194 8.89 6.91 -20.52
C THR A 194 7.97 6.39 -19.42
N ALA A 195 7.51 7.30 -18.55
CA ALA A 195 6.44 7.02 -17.62
C ALA A 195 5.14 6.75 -18.41
N PRO A 196 4.39 5.67 -18.14
CA PRO A 196 3.09 5.47 -18.77
C PRO A 196 2.10 6.53 -18.26
N LEU A 197 1.49 7.26 -19.20
CA LEU A 197 0.47 8.28 -18.93
C LEU A 197 -0.79 7.67 -18.27
N PRO A 198 -1.52 8.42 -17.42
CA PRO A 198 -2.72 7.93 -16.78
C PRO A 198 -3.87 7.70 -17.77
N ILE A 199 -4.55 6.56 -17.59
CA ILE A 199 -5.72 6.11 -18.36
C ILE A 199 -6.88 7.11 -18.17
N LYS A 200 -7.36 7.71 -19.27
CA LYS A 200 -8.61 8.49 -19.29
C LYS A 200 -9.82 7.55 -19.37
N PRO A 201 -10.85 7.71 -18.53
CA PRO A 201 -12.09 6.95 -18.67
C PRO A 201 -12.85 7.37 -19.94
N SER A 202 -13.37 6.38 -20.66
CA SER A 202 -14.16 6.52 -21.89
C SER A 202 -15.44 7.33 -21.64
N GLY A 203 -15.67 8.33 -22.49
CA GLY A 203 -16.83 9.23 -22.44
C GLY A 203 -18.15 8.49 -22.72
N GLY A 204 -19.13 8.72 -21.84
CA GLY A 204 -20.52 8.31 -22.06
C GLY A 204 -21.15 9.10 -23.20
N THR A 205 -21.75 8.39 -24.14
CA THR A 205 -22.45 8.91 -25.30
C THR A 205 -23.70 9.71 -24.90
N LYS A 206 -23.77 10.97 -25.36
CA LYS A 206 -25.01 11.76 -25.42
C LYS A 206 -26.01 11.06 -26.34
N LYS A 207 -27.23 10.81 -25.86
CA LYS A 207 -28.40 10.62 -26.73
C LYS A 207 -29.39 11.75 -26.47
N GLN A 208 -29.53 12.63 -27.46
CA GLN A 208 -30.43 13.78 -27.48
C GLN A 208 -31.39 13.63 -28.67
N LYS A 209 -32.71 13.70 -28.38
CA LYS A 209 -33.87 14.18 -29.18
C LYS A 209 -35.11 13.47 -28.62
N GLY A 210 -36.12 14.14 -28.05
CA GLY A 210 -36.94 15.23 -28.60
C GLY A 210 -38.16 14.58 -29.26
N GLY A 211 -39.44 14.90 -29.04
CA GLY A 211 -40.18 15.99 -28.42
C GLY A 211 -41.55 16.05 -29.15
N ARG A 212 -42.62 16.47 -28.44
CA ARG A 212 -44.02 16.84 -28.87
C ARG A 212 -44.99 16.21 -27.84
N GLY A 213 -45.92 16.89 -27.17
CA GLY A 213 -46.52 18.22 -27.32
C GLY A 213 -48.05 18.08 -27.24
N ARG A 214 -48.71 18.99 -26.48
CA ARG A 214 -50.18 19.22 -26.30
C ARG A 214 -50.86 18.32 -25.25
N GLY A 215 -51.78 18.79 -24.39
CA GLY A 215 -52.43 20.09 -24.25
C GLY A 215 -53.31 20.14 -22.97
N ARG A 216 -53.87 21.33 -22.72
CA ARG A 216 -54.92 21.73 -21.73
C ARG A 216 -55.91 20.62 -21.35
N VAL A 217 -56.51 20.60 -20.16
CA VAL A 217 -57.35 21.61 -19.49
C VAL A 217 -57.21 21.50 -17.98
#